data_AF-A0A9J6C0X7-F1
#
_entry.id   AF-A0A9J6C0X7-F1
#
_cell.length_a   1.000
_cell.length_b   1.000
_cell.length_c   1.000
_cell.angle_alpha   90.00
_cell.angle_beta   90.00
_cell.angle_gamma   90.00
#
_symmetry.space_group_name_H-M   'P 1'
#
loop_
_entity.id
_entity.type
_entity.pdbx_description
1 polymer ?
#
loop_
_entity_poly.entity_id
_entity_poly.type
_entity_poly.pdbx_seq_one_letter_code
_entity_poly.pdbx_strand_id
1 'polypeptide(L)'
;MDNLNKVLNTTRPVVSGLLHKYTNVVKGFQLRYCKVDAENGLLSYYLCENPDEIQNSVPRGTIPLIGALVNPSDEDSRTFTINSSKGDVIKLKANDAKSRQEWVDGLRAVVENLSSQSRSTKEHLATYDCFIASRKQLQETETCNSNLAKSIESCETPISHIDQDLLMLKALSAATTSTLSQAFVCLQRYHESTRNEMY
;
A
#
# COMPACT_ATOMS: atom_id res chain seq x y z
N MET A 1 -22.24 -10.01 -18.08
CA MET A 1 -21.41 -9.96 -16.85
C MET A 1 -21.25 -8.51 -16.39
N ASP A 2 -22.27 -7.68 -16.56
CA ASP A 2 -22.11 -6.21 -16.56
C ASP A 2 -22.67 -5.53 -15.30
N ASN A 3 -23.41 -6.29 -14.48
CA ASN A 3 -24.04 -5.76 -13.26
C ASN A 3 -23.11 -5.78 -12.03
N LEU A 4 -22.07 -6.63 -11.98
CA LEU A 4 -21.11 -6.62 -10.86
C LEU A 4 -20.21 -5.37 -10.87
N ASN A 5 -19.76 -4.93 -12.04
CA ASN A 5 -18.96 -3.70 -12.16
C ASN A 5 -19.75 -2.43 -11.80
N LYS A 6 -21.09 -2.47 -11.91
CA LYS A 6 -21.97 -1.36 -11.52
C LYS A 6 -22.20 -1.31 -10.01
N VAL A 7 -22.18 -2.46 -9.33
CA VAL A 7 -22.33 -2.59 -7.86
C VAL A 7 -21.01 -2.33 -7.12
N LEU A 8 -19.86 -2.64 -7.72
CA LEU A 8 -18.55 -2.31 -7.14
C LEU A 8 -18.17 -0.83 -7.30
N ASN A 9 -18.74 -0.13 -8.28
CA ASN A 9 -18.54 1.32 -8.47
C ASN A 9 -19.49 2.21 -7.66
N THR A 10 -20.45 1.63 -6.92
CA THR A 10 -21.45 2.41 -6.17
C THR A 10 -20.93 2.93 -4.81
N THR A 11 -19.75 2.52 -4.37
CA THR A 11 -19.13 2.88 -3.08
C THR A 11 -17.87 3.72 -3.19
N ARG A 12 -17.48 4.17 -4.39
CA ARG A 12 -16.45 5.19 -4.53
C ARG A 12 -17.13 6.55 -4.69
N PRO A 13 -17.03 7.48 -3.72
CA PRO A 13 -17.57 8.81 -3.90
C PRO A 13 -16.86 9.44 -5.11
N VAL A 14 -17.57 9.56 -6.23
CA VAL A 14 -17.08 10.29 -7.40
C VAL A 14 -17.18 11.77 -7.04
N VAL A 15 -16.13 12.27 -6.39
CA VAL A 15 -16.08 13.67 -5.96
C VAL A 15 -15.68 14.52 -7.17
N SER A 16 -16.67 14.92 -7.95
CA SER A 16 -16.49 15.83 -9.09
C SER A 16 -17.56 16.90 -9.12
N GLY A 17 -17.19 18.12 -9.49
CA GLY A 17 -18.12 19.24 -9.55
C GLY A 17 -17.42 20.59 -9.57
N LEU A 18 -18.23 21.64 -9.66
CA LEU A 18 -17.75 23.02 -9.71
C LEU A 18 -17.38 23.51 -8.32
N LEU A 19 -16.14 23.99 -8.17
CA LEU A 19 -15.65 24.63 -6.95
C LEU A 19 -14.98 25.94 -7.30
N HIS A 20 -15.05 26.89 -6.38
CA HIS A 20 -14.31 28.13 -6.51
C HIS A 20 -12.87 27.91 -6.04
N LYS A 21 -11.91 27.96 -6.96
CA LYS A 21 -10.49 27.86 -6.67
C LYS A 21 -9.89 29.24 -6.45
N TYR A 22 -9.17 29.43 -5.34
CA TYR A 22 -8.38 30.63 -5.15
C TYR A 22 -7.21 30.69 -6.14
N THR A 23 -7.03 31.84 -6.79
CA THR A 23 -6.00 32.05 -7.82
C THR A 23 -4.90 32.99 -7.34
N ASN A 24 -5.24 34.24 -7.02
CA ASN A 24 -4.34 35.23 -6.43
C ASN A 24 -5.16 36.38 -5.81
N VAL A 25 -4.48 37.35 -5.21
CA VAL A 25 -5.11 38.52 -4.55
C VAL A 25 -5.90 39.41 -5.53
N VAL A 26 -5.56 39.39 -6.82
CA VAL A 26 -6.20 40.24 -7.83
C VAL A 26 -7.49 39.62 -8.36
N LYS A 27 -7.44 38.34 -8.77
CA LYS A 27 -8.55 37.60 -9.36
C LYS A 27 -9.40 36.86 -8.33
N GLY A 28 -8.89 36.68 -7.11
CA GLY A 28 -9.56 35.98 -6.04
C GLY A 28 -9.96 34.55 -6.39
N PHE A 29 -11.16 34.18 -6.00
CA PHE A 29 -11.77 32.89 -6.26
C PHE A 29 -12.38 32.82 -7.67
N GLN A 30 -12.10 31.74 -8.38
CA GLN A 30 -12.55 31.52 -9.76
C GLN A 30 -13.19 30.14 -9.87
N LEU A 31 -14.33 30.04 -10.55
CA LEU A 31 -15.04 28.76 -10.70
C LEU A 31 -14.22 27.80 -11.57
N ARG A 32 -14.02 26.58 -11.09
CA ARG A 32 -13.27 25.52 -11.78
C ARG A 32 -13.98 24.20 -11.57
N TYR A 33 -14.10 23.43 -12.64
CA TYR A 33 -14.53 22.05 -12.49
C TYR A 33 -13.39 21.24 -11.89
N CYS A 34 -13.65 20.61 -10.74
CA CYS A 34 -12.73 19.75 -10.03
C CYS A 34 -13.19 18.30 -10.18
N LYS A 35 -12.24 17.40 -10.37
CA LYS A 35 -12.50 15.96 -10.49
C LYS A 35 -11.46 15.20 -9.69
N VAL A 36 -11.93 14.36 -8.78
CA VAL A 36 -11.10 13.39 -8.06
C VAL A 36 -11.06 12.09 -8.83
N ASP A 37 -9.84 11.66 -9.15
CA ASP A 37 -9.53 10.32 -9.59
C ASP A 37 -9.03 9.52 -8.39
N ALA A 38 -9.91 8.70 -7.82
CA ALA A 38 -9.60 7.89 -6.65
C ALA A 38 -8.65 6.73 -6.95
N GLU A 39 -8.54 6.29 -8.21
CA GLU A 39 -7.68 5.18 -8.61
C GLU A 39 -6.23 5.64 -8.72
N ASN A 40 -6.02 6.78 -9.39
CA ASN A 40 -4.69 7.37 -9.53
C ASN A 40 -4.32 8.27 -8.33
N GLY A 41 -5.28 8.56 -7.46
CA GLY A 41 -5.11 9.42 -6.29
C GLY A 41 -4.79 10.86 -6.68
N LEU A 42 -5.47 11.39 -7.69
CA LEU A 42 -5.22 12.71 -8.25
C LEU A 42 -6.47 13.58 -8.16
N LEU A 43 -6.31 14.83 -7.73
CA LEU A 43 -7.32 15.88 -7.91
C LEU A 43 -6.92 16.76 -9.09
N SER A 44 -7.73 16.77 -10.12
CA SER A 44 -7.53 17.59 -11.32
C SER A 44 -8.56 18.71 -11.38
N TYR A 45 -8.15 19.89 -11.84
CA TYR A 45 -9.07 21.00 -12.11
C TYR A 45 -8.96 21.50 -13.54
N TYR A 46 -10.11 21.90 -14.09
CA TYR A 46 -10.30 22.31 -15.47
C TYR A 46 -10.81 23.75 -15.52
N LEU A 47 -10.50 24.44 -16.62
CA LEU A 47 -11.02 25.79 -16.86
C LEU A 47 -12.46 25.77 -17.38
N CYS A 48 -12.85 24.71 -18.09
CA CYS A 48 -14.21 24.50 -18.56
C CYS A 48 -15.15 24.12 -17.39
N GLU A 49 -16.40 24.57 -17.48
CA GLU A 49 -17.44 24.28 -16.50
C GLU A 49 -18.31 23.09 -16.91
N ASN A 50 -18.36 22.79 -18.22
CA ASN A 50 -19.18 21.74 -18.82
C ASN A 50 -18.48 20.36 -18.71
N PRO A 51 -19.10 19.36 -18.08
CA PRO A 51 -18.54 18.01 -17.98
C PRO A 51 -18.24 17.34 -19.33
N ASP A 52 -19.04 17.61 -20.35
CA ASP A 52 -18.90 17.01 -21.69
C ASP A 52 -17.65 17.51 -22.43
N GLU A 53 -17.23 18.75 -22.17
CA GLU A 53 -15.99 19.32 -22.71
C GLU A 53 -14.74 18.80 -21.98
N ILE A 54 -14.90 18.27 -20.77
CA ILE A 54 -13.79 17.81 -19.92
C ILE A 54 -13.24 16.47 -20.36
N GLN A 55 -14.07 15.59 -20.95
CA GLN A 55 -13.61 14.28 -21.44
C GLN A 55 -12.48 14.40 -22.47
N ASN A 56 -12.46 15.48 -23.25
CA ASN A 56 -11.46 15.74 -24.29
C ASN A 56 -10.47 16.86 -23.92
N SER A 57 -10.53 17.38 -22.68
CA SER A 57 -9.74 18.53 -22.25
C SER A 57 -8.60 18.11 -21.31
N VAL A 58 -7.47 18.81 -21.43
CA VAL A 58 -6.31 18.61 -20.55
C VAL A 58 -6.53 19.38 -19.25
N PRO A 59 -6.32 18.78 -18.07
CA PRO A 59 -6.44 19.50 -16.81
C PRO A 59 -5.46 20.67 -16.77
N ARG A 60 -5.91 21.81 -16.24
CA ARG A 60 -5.05 22.99 -16.07
C ARG A 60 -4.00 22.75 -14.99
N GLY A 61 -4.33 21.91 -14.01
CA GLY A 61 -3.41 21.45 -12.98
C GLY A 61 -3.96 20.23 -12.28
N THR A 62 -3.04 19.44 -11.74
CA THR A 62 -3.34 18.19 -11.04
C THR A 62 -2.51 18.13 -9.75
N ILE A 63 -3.13 17.67 -8.68
CA ILE A 63 -2.54 17.63 -7.34
C ILE A 63 -2.63 16.20 -6.82
N PRO A 64 -1.52 15.59 -6.36
CA PRO A 64 -1.56 14.27 -5.76
C PRO A 64 -2.24 14.31 -4.40
N LEU A 65 -3.15 13.37 -4.17
CA LEU A 65 -3.88 13.19 -2.92
C LEU A 65 -3.17 12.23 -1.97
N ILE A 66 -2.20 11.43 -2.44
CA ILE A 66 -1.47 10.53 -1.56
C ILE A 66 -0.70 11.31 -0.48
N GLY A 67 -1.06 11.07 0.78
CA GLY A 67 -0.53 11.81 1.93
C GLY A 67 -0.95 13.28 2.00
N ALA A 68 -1.95 13.71 1.23
CA ALA A 68 -2.45 15.07 1.30
C ALA A 68 -3.31 15.30 2.56
N LEU A 69 -3.31 16.51 3.10
CA LEU A 69 -4.14 16.90 4.25
C LEU A 69 -5.29 17.79 3.79
N VAL A 70 -6.51 17.43 4.14
CA VAL A 70 -7.73 18.17 3.79
C VAL A 70 -8.28 18.85 5.03
N ASN A 71 -8.24 20.19 5.04
CA ASN A 71 -8.57 21.02 6.20
C ASN A 71 -9.73 21.97 5.87
N PRO A 72 -10.90 21.83 6.52
CA PRO A 72 -11.93 22.87 6.54
C PRO A 72 -11.36 24.19 7.06
N SER A 73 -11.88 25.32 6.56
CA SER A 73 -11.55 26.65 7.07
C SER A 73 -12.32 26.93 8.37
N ASP A 74 -11.66 27.58 9.33
CA ASP A 74 -12.32 28.10 10.55
C ASP A 74 -12.91 29.50 10.33
N GLU A 75 -12.50 30.21 9.27
CA GLU A 75 -12.94 31.57 8.95
C GLU A 75 -14.34 31.61 8.34
N ASP A 76 -14.74 30.57 7.62
CA ASP A 76 -16.04 30.50 6.95
C ASP A 76 -16.49 29.04 6.73
N SER A 77 -17.79 28.85 6.51
CA SER A 77 -18.38 27.51 6.45
C SER A 77 -18.24 26.79 5.10
N ARG A 78 -17.71 27.44 4.06
CA ARG A 78 -17.70 26.96 2.67
C ARG A 78 -16.30 26.68 2.12
N THR A 79 -15.27 27.20 2.77
CA THR A 79 -13.88 27.10 2.32
C THR A 79 -13.16 25.93 2.98
N PHE A 80 -12.23 25.33 2.24
CA PHE A 80 -11.31 24.31 2.72
C PHE A 80 -10.00 24.36 1.93
N THR A 81 -8.95 23.79 2.47
CA THR A 81 -7.63 23.69 1.83
C THR A 81 -7.20 22.24 1.70
N ILE A 82 -6.50 21.95 0.61
CA ILE A 82 -5.82 20.67 0.42
C ILE A 82 -4.33 20.95 0.35
N ASN A 83 -3.59 20.37 1.28
CA ASN A 83 -2.14 20.45 1.37
C ASN A 83 -1.56 19.16 0.81
N SER A 84 -0.97 19.24 -0.38
CA SER A 84 -0.28 18.13 -1.03
C SER A 84 0.97 17.73 -0.26
N SER A 85 1.32 16.45 -0.30
CA SER A 85 2.60 15.95 0.23
C SER A 85 3.82 16.54 -0.49
N LYS A 86 3.63 17.12 -1.69
CA LYS A 86 4.66 17.85 -2.44
C LYS A 86 4.83 19.31 -2.02
N GLY A 87 4.06 19.80 -1.05
CA GLY A 87 4.09 21.19 -0.58
C GLY A 87 3.13 22.14 -1.30
N ASP A 88 2.46 21.68 -2.37
CA ASP A 88 1.43 22.46 -3.04
C ASP A 88 0.19 22.62 -2.16
N VAL A 89 -0.31 23.84 -2.01
CA VAL A 89 -1.54 24.13 -1.27
C VAL A 89 -2.57 24.71 -2.22
N ILE A 90 -3.76 24.11 -2.23
CA ILE A 90 -4.92 24.63 -2.97
C ILE A 90 -6.02 25.01 -1.99
N LYS A 91 -6.53 26.24 -2.12
CA LYS A 91 -7.69 26.74 -1.38
C LYS A 91 -8.92 26.67 -2.29
N LEU A 92 -9.94 25.95 -1.85
CA LEU A 92 -11.18 25.68 -2.57
C LEU A 92 -12.37 26.14 -1.74
N LYS A 93 -13.43 26.57 -2.41
CA LYS A 93 -14.66 27.02 -1.78
C LYS A 93 -15.88 26.41 -2.48
N ALA A 94 -16.71 25.73 -1.70
CA ALA A 94 -17.94 25.11 -2.16
C ALA A 94 -19.11 26.13 -2.18
N ASN A 95 -20.24 25.70 -2.76
CA ASN A 95 -21.43 26.56 -2.87
C ASN A 95 -22.07 26.83 -1.51
N ASP A 96 -22.07 25.85 -0.61
CA ASP A 96 -22.61 25.93 0.74
C ASP A 96 -21.84 25.02 1.71
N ALA A 97 -22.23 25.07 2.99
CA ALA A 97 -21.56 24.32 4.06
C ALA A 97 -21.73 22.80 3.94
N LYS A 98 -22.88 22.35 3.42
CA LYS A 98 -23.15 20.93 3.23
C LYS A 98 -22.28 20.38 2.09
N SER A 99 -22.27 21.04 0.93
CA SER A 99 -21.39 20.66 -0.18
C SER A 99 -19.92 20.73 0.22
N ARG A 100 -19.50 21.72 1.02
CA ARG A 100 -18.12 21.74 1.57
C ARG A 100 -17.83 20.48 2.35
N GLN A 101 -18.75 20.04 3.22
CA GLN A 101 -18.55 18.86 4.04
C GLN A 101 -18.48 17.59 3.20
N GLU A 102 -19.36 17.44 2.20
CA GLU A 102 -19.34 16.31 1.25
C GLU A 102 -17.99 16.22 0.50
N TRP A 103 -17.44 17.36 0.06
CA TRP A 103 -16.11 17.40 -0.56
C TRP A 103 -14.99 17.02 0.40
N VAL A 104 -15.01 17.55 1.62
CA VAL A 104 -13.99 17.25 2.64
C VAL A 104 -14.00 15.77 3.00
N ASP A 105 -15.18 15.20 3.25
CA ASP A 105 -15.32 13.81 3.65
C ASP A 105 -14.94 12.88 2.51
N GLY A 106 -15.41 13.16 1.29
CA GLY A 106 -15.05 12.39 0.10
C GLY A 106 -13.54 12.41 -0.18
N LEU A 107 -12.89 13.58 -0.10
CA LEU A 107 -11.44 13.69 -0.29
C LEU A 107 -10.67 12.94 0.80
N ARG A 108 -11.06 13.08 2.08
CA ARG A 108 -10.41 12.37 3.19
C ARG A 108 -10.52 10.86 3.04
N ALA A 109 -11.69 10.35 2.66
CA ALA A 109 -11.87 8.93 2.38
C ALA A 109 -10.95 8.43 1.25
N VAL A 110 -10.77 9.22 0.18
CA VAL A 110 -9.83 8.89 -0.89
C VAL A 110 -8.38 8.87 -0.39
N VAL A 111 -7.95 9.89 0.35
CA VAL A 111 -6.59 9.94 0.94
C VAL A 111 -6.34 8.74 1.84
N GLU A 112 -7.29 8.40 2.70
CA GLU A 112 -7.20 7.27 3.61
C GLU A 112 -7.07 5.94 2.86
N ASN A 113 -7.92 5.71 1.86
CA ASN A 113 -7.86 4.51 1.02
C ASN A 113 -6.52 4.36 0.30
N LEU A 114 -5.98 5.44 -0.28
CA LEU A 114 -4.66 5.44 -0.91
C LEU A 114 -3.56 5.09 0.09
N SER A 115 -3.65 5.60 1.32
CA SER A 115 -2.69 5.29 2.38
C SER A 115 -2.72 3.81 2.76
N SER A 116 -3.91 3.22 2.89
CA SER A 116 -4.10 1.81 3.22
C SER A 116 -3.60 0.89 2.11
N GLN A 117 -3.88 1.20 0.84
CA GLN A 117 -3.33 0.48 -0.30
C GLN A 117 -1.79 0.54 -0.36
N SER A 118 -1.20 1.71 -0.06
CA SER A 118 0.25 1.87 -0.01
C SER A 118 0.90 1.10 1.15
N ARG A 119 0.20 0.91 2.27
CA ARG A 119 0.68 0.10 3.40
C ARG A 119 0.65 -1.38 3.06
N SER A 120 -0.47 -1.88 2.51
CA SER A 120 -0.61 -3.29 2.12
C SER A 120 0.47 -3.73 1.11
N THR A 121 0.76 -2.90 0.11
CA THR A 121 1.82 -3.19 -0.87
C THR A 121 3.21 -3.22 -0.24
N LYS A 122 3.53 -2.29 0.67
CA LYS A 122 4.80 -2.29 1.41
C LYS A 122 4.94 -3.49 2.35
N GLU A 123 3.88 -3.87 3.04
CA GLU A 123 3.84 -5.05 3.91
C GLU A 123 4.06 -6.34 3.11
N HIS A 124 3.44 -6.45 1.93
CA HIS A 124 3.64 -7.59 1.05
C HIS A 124 5.08 -7.70 0.55
N LEU A 125 5.71 -6.58 0.19
CA LEU A 125 7.13 -6.54 -0.19
C LEU A 125 8.03 -6.96 0.98
N ALA A 126 7.82 -6.40 2.18
CA ALA A 126 8.59 -6.76 3.36
C ALA A 126 8.44 -8.24 3.74
N THR A 127 7.24 -8.80 3.59
CA THR A 127 6.97 -10.22 3.81
C THR A 127 7.72 -11.10 2.82
N TYR A 128 7.74 -10.72 1.54
CA TYR A 128 8.53 -11.40 0.52
C TYR A 128 10.02 -11.41 0.86
N ASP A 129 10.59 -10.24 1.19
CA ASP A 129 12.00 -10.12 1.57
C ASP A 129 12.36 -11.00 2.78
N CYS A 130 11.45 -11.08 3.76
CA CYS A 130 11.60 -11.96 4.92
C CYS A 130 11.65 -13.45 4.54
N PHE A 131 10.78 -13.90 3.62
CA PHE A 131 10.82 -15.28 3.10
C PHE A 131 12.11 -15.57 2.33
N ILE A 132 12.62 -14.61 1.55
CA ILE A 132 13.90 -14.75 0.85
C ILE A 132 15.07 -14.90 1.83
N ALA A 133 15.12 -14.05 2.86
CA ALA A 133 16.14 -14.11 3.90
C ALA A 133 16.07 -15.44 4.68
N SER A 134 14.86 -15.86 5.09
CA SER A 134 14.63 -17.12 5.80
C SER A 134 15.07 -18.33 4.98
N ARG A 135 14.78 -18.35 3.67
CA ARG A 135 15.22 -19.40 2.76
C ARG A 135 16.75 -19.47 2.65
N LYS A 136 17.42 -18.31 2.56
CA LYS A 136 18.88 -18.24 2.52
C LYS A 136 19.49 -18.82 3.81
N GLN A 137 18.97 -18.42 4.97
CA GLN A 137 19.44 -18.92 6.26
C GLN A 137 19.22 -20.43 6.42
N LEU A 138 18.12 -20.96 5.87
CA LEU A 138 17.86 -22.40 5.86
C LEU A 138 18.91 -23.16 5.01
N GLN A 139 19.25 -22.65 3.83
CA GLN A 139 20.30 -23.24 2.98
C GLN A 139 21.69 -23.22 3.64
N GLU A 140 22.01 -22.13 4.34
CA GLU A 140 23.24 -22.03 5.14
C GLU A 140 23.24 -23.06 6.29
N THR A 141 22.09 -23.26 6.94
CA THR A 141 21.92 -24.26 8.00
C THR A 141 22.07 -25.68 7.45
N GLU A 142 21.50 -25.98 6.28
CA GLU A 142 21.67 -27.27 5.59
C GLU A 142 23.14 -27.53 5.24
N THR A 143 23.85 -26.49 4.77
CA THR A 143 25.29 -26.57 4.49
C THR A 143 26.08 -26.83 5.77
N CYS A 144 25.75 -26.14 6.86
CA CYS A 144 26.35 -26.35 8.18
C CYS A 144 26.13 -27.79 8.68
N ASN A 145 24.90 -28.31 8.58
CA ASN A 145 24.57 -29.69 8.95
C ASN A 145 25.37 -30.71 8.10
N SER A 146 25.52 -30.47 6.80
CA SER A 146 26.34 -31.31 5.93
C SER A 146 27.83 -31.30 6.33
N ASN A 147 28.37 -30.12 6.66
CA ASN A 147 29.75 -29.97 7.10
C ASN A 147 29.99 -30.62 8.47
N LEU A 148 29.04 -30.51 9.40
CA LEU A 148 29.08 -31.19 10.69
C LEU A 148 29.13 -32.71 10.49
N ALA A 149 28.26 -33.26 9.64
CA ALA A 149 28.23 -34.68 9.34
C ALA A 149 29.57 -35.19 8.78
N LYS A 150 30.17 -34.47 7.84
CA LYS A 150 31.50 -34.78 7.28
C LYS A 150 32.61 -34.70 8.33
N SER A 151 32.53 -33.71 9.22
CA SER A 151 33.52 -33.54 10.29
C SER A 151 33.48 -34.72 11.28
N ILE A 152 32.27 -35.15 11.66
CA ILE A 152 32.07 -36.34 12.51
C ILE A 152 32.62 -37.60 11.82
N GLU A 153 32.37 -37.78 10.53
CA GLU A 153 32.87 -38.92 9.75
C GLU A 153 34.41 -38.96 9.65
N SER A 154 35.08 -37.81 9.75
CA SER A 154 36.54 -37.71 9.71
C SER A 154 37.25 -37.94 11.06
N CYS A 155 36.50 -38.18 12.15
CA CYS A 155 37.08 -38.41 13.47
C CYS A 155 37.61 -39.84 13.62
N GLU A 156 38.94 -39.99 13.74
CA GLU A 156 39.59 -41.30 13.83
C GLU A 156 40.22 -41.61 15.21
N THR A 157 40.63 -40.63 16.04
CA THR A 157 41.07 -40.80 17.45
C THR A 157 41.04 -39.46 18.23
N PRO A 158 40.87 -39.42 19.57
CA PRO A 158 40.53 -40.51 20.51
C PRO A 158 39.02 -40.80 20.60
N ILE A 159 38.17 -39.98 19.99
CA ILE A 159 36.72 -40.21 19.87
C ILE A 159 36.45 -40.76 18.46
N SER A 160 35.87 -41.95 18.38
CA SER A 160 35.53 -42.60 17.11
C SER A 160 34.24 -42.02 16.52
N HIS A 161 34.13 -41.95 15.20
CA HIS A 161 32.89 -41.55 14.49
C HIS A 161 31.66 -42.44 14.78
N ILE A 162 31.84 -43.59 15.45
CA ILE A 162 30.77 -44.50 15.91
C ILE A 162 30.35 -44.19 17.35
N ASP A 163 30.93 -43.16 17.97
CA ASP A 163 30.57 -42.73 19.32
C ASP A 163 29.07 -42.36 19.41
N GLN A 164 28.42 -42.84 20.48
CA GLN A 164 26.97 -42.72 20.64
C GLN A 164 26.51 -41.27 20.74
N ASP A 165 27.29 -40.40 21.37
CA ASP A 165 26.95 -38.99 21.53
C ASP A 165 27.14 -38.23 20.21
N LEU A 166 28.16 -38.57 19.42
CA LEU A 166 28.35 -38.02 18.07
C LEU A 166 27.24 -38.44 17.10
N LEU A 167 26.80 -39.70 17.17
CA LEU A 167 25.69 -40.18 16.37
C LEU A 167 24.37 -39.51 16.76
N MET A 168 24.12 -39.35 18.06
CA MET A 168 22.95 -38.64 18.56
C MET A 168 22.97 -37.16 18.14
N LEU A 169 24.13 -36.49 18.22
CA LEU A 169 24.30 -35.10 17.77
C LEU A 169 24.02 -34.96 16.27
N LYS A 170 24.54 -35.88 15.44
CA LYS A 170 24.27 -35.91 14.00
C LYS A 170 22.78 -36.11 13.70
N ALA A 171 22.14 -37.06 14.38
CA ALA A 171 20.71 -37.34 14.21
C ALA A 171 19.85 -36.14 14.64
N LEU A 172 20.17 -35.51 15.77
CA LEU A 172 19.49 -34.34 16.28
C LEU A 172 19.65 -33.14 15.33
N SER A 173 20.87 -32.89 14.85
CA SER A 173 21.15 -31.81 13.89
C SER A 173 20.36 -32.01 12.59
N ALA A 174 20.38 -33.23 12.03
CA ALA A 174 19.63 -33.56 10.82
C ALA A 174 18.10 -33.43 11.02
N ALA A 175 17.57 -33.91 12.14
CA ALA A 175 16.16 -33.77 12.48
C ALA A 175 15.78 -32.28 12.61
N THR A 176 16.60 -31.48 13.28
CA THR A 176 16.37 -30.04 13.48
C THR A 176 16.33 -29.31 12.14
N THR A 177 17.31 -29.55 11.26
CA THR A 177 17.30 -28.96 9.90
C THR A 177 16.06 -29.37 9.11
N SER A 178 15.65 -30.65 9.19
CA SER A 178 14.45 -31.14 8.51
C SER A 178 13.18 -30.47 9.04
N THR A 179 13.04 -30.33 10.36
CA THR A 179 11.89 -29.67 10.98
C THR A 179 11.83 -28.18 10.63
N LEU A 180 12.97 -27.48 10.59
CA LEU A 180 13.01 -26.08 10.14
C LEU A 180 12.57 -25.92 8.68
N SER A 181 13.01 -26.83 7.81
CA SER A 181 12.62 -26.84 6.39
C SER A 181 11.12 -27.10 6.22
N GLN A 182 10.57 -28.07 6.96
CA GLN A 182 9.13 -28.35 6.95
C GLN A 182 8.31 -27.17 7.48
N ALA A 183 8.75 -26.54 8.58
CA ALA A 183 8.09 -25.37 9.16
C ALA A 183 8.05 -24.20 8.17
N PHE A 184 9.16 -23.94 7.47
CA PHE A 184 9.22 -22.93 6.42
C PHE A 184 8.22 -23.20 5.29
N VAL A 185 8.12 -24.44 4.81
CA VAL A 185 7.15 -24.83 3.76
C VAL A 185 5.72 -24.64 4.24
N CYS A 186 5.40 -25.00 5.49
CA CYS A 186 4.08 -24.77 6.07
C CYS A 186 3.72 -23.28 6.11
N LEU A 187 4.66 -22.42 6.54
CA LEU A 187 4.47 -20.97 6.57
C LEU A 187 4.25 -20.39 5.17
N GLN A 188 5.01 -20.84 4.18
CA GLN A 188 4.86 -20.38 2.80
C GLN A 188 3.47 -20.77 2.23
N ARG A 189 3.04 -22.02 2.45
CA ARG A 189 1.70 -22.48 2.01
C ARG A 189 0.58 -21.72 2.69
N TYR A 190 0.72 -21.44 3.99
CA TYR A 190 -0.25 -20.64 4.72
C TYR A 190 -0.36 -19.24 4.12
N HIS A 191 0.79 -18.59 3.86
CA HIS A 191 0.82 -17.27 3.22
C HIS A 191 0.17 -17.28 1.82
N GLU A 192 0.46 -18.28 0.99
CA GLU A 192 -0.16 -18.45 -0.32
C GLU A 192 -1.68 -18.68 -0.24
N SER A 193 -2.16 -19.47 0.75
CA SER A 193 -3.58 -19.70 1.00
C SER A 193 -4.30 -18.41 1.42
N THR A 194 -3.75 -17.67 2.38
CA THR A 194 -4.32 -16.39 2.82
C THR A 194 -4.36 -15.36 1.69
N ARG A 195 -3.41 -15.44 0.74
CA ARG A 195 -3.39 -14.56 -0.43
C ARG A 195 -4.48 -14.93 -1.43
N ASN A 196 -4.74 -16.22 -1.63
CA ASN A 196 -5.76 -16.69 -2.57
C ASN A 196 -7.19 -16.46 -2.06
N GLU A 197 -7.41 -16.37 -0.75
CA GLU A 197 -8.72 -16.04 -0.17
C GLU A 197 -9.10 -14.55 -0.30
N MET A 198 -8.14 -13.68 -0.64
CA MET A 198 -8.37 -12.24 -0.86
C MET A 198 -8.73 -11.86 -2.32
N TYR A 199 -8.77 -12.82 -3.25
CA TYR A 199 -9.12 -12.62 -4.66
C TYR A 199 -10.35 -13.45 -5.06
#